data_AF-A0A7Y3BSM0-F1
#
_entry.id   AF-A0A7Y3BSM0-F1
#
_cell.length_a   1.000
_cell.length_b   1.000
_cell.length_c   1.000
_cell.angle_alpha   90.00
_cell.angle_beta   90.00
_cell.angle_gamma   90.00
#
_symmetry.space_group_name_H-M   'P 1'
#
loop_
_entity.id
_entity.type
_entity.pdbx_description
1 polymer ?
#
loop_
_entity_poly.entity_id
_entity_poly.type
_entity_poly.pdbx_seq_one_letter_code
_entity_poly.pdbx_strand_id
1 'polypeptide(L)'
;MKIRFAFLLLIVGAVATVSSCTKRPLANLNPCTINGVVQNVPVNPQRALDLLILIDDSPSMRDEQDKLAEQVPRLVNLLLTGGVDTDGVSMPVGDFPAVESLHVAVITPDLGYSTEPPTNFTPGVDFNPTNACTSTGKAGFMQVTGLAGTPLECTAQTPPAGTLYLNYPEPPFSQADFIDDVTCVTGQADGCGFEQQLEAILASDRNTANGGFSRDDALLAVILITDEDDCSTTDPRIFDVEARPSNPYQGPFADPPTNSLVQFNLRCSAHKTALQAIQRYVDGIANLKSDPSQVVFAAITGIPEDSALDPENFNTDADRYAAILDHPGMEEVPDPASDGQQDQALTPACIAGDGSGAAAPGVRIVETVEGLAISNTGVGTVVESICADDYAPALNAIVDRIAAALRQLCLPRPLNRTAQNIVNCEVREVQPAGTDCDEERGRVLIGTEDVGSQGSADVRNVCRITQLPSDPTAGIPTGLGWFYDDFTAETASACSFNPEQQRVSFTEGAAPITGARVRFECLQTAPPQDVDVGWPCTSDAQCDPNPDNCLEGEAVTTAECEADPANCCETRLLKERYDRDNLELVCDNQTNTCQLTCESNVQCPGGYACFDENEDGSSYCVNPTCTLN
;
A
#
# COMPACT_ATOMS: atom_id res chain seq x y z
N MET A 1 -37.65 -33.96 -66.83
CA MET A 1 -37.69 -33.66 -65.38
C MET A 1 -36.51 -34.38 -64.74
N LYS A 2 -35.52 -33.62 -64.22
CA LYS A 2 -34.34 -34.08 -63.43
C LYS A 2 -33.39 -35.02 -64.23
N ILE A 3 -32.07 -34.84 -64.31
CA ILE A 3 -31.08 -34.39 -63.34
C ILE A 3 -29.92 -33.74 -64.13
N ARG A 4 -29.74 -32.43 -63.97
CA ARG A 4 -28.52 -31.67 -64.29
C ARG A 4 -27.75 -31.51 -62.98
N PHE A 5 -26.88 -32.44 -62.59
CA PHE A 5 -26.09 -32.29 -61.34
C PHE A 5 -24.89 -33.27 -61.23
N ALA A 6 -24.13 -33.49 -62.30
CA ALA A 6 -22.99 -34.43 -62.25
C ALA A 6 -21.70 -33.96 -62.92
N PHE A 7 -21.64 -32.76 -63.50
CA PHE A 7 -20.45 -32.32 -64.27
C PHE A 7 -19.70 -31.11 -63.68
N LEU A 8 -20.13 -30.58 -62.53
CA LEU A 8 -19.45 -29.43 -61.90
C LEU A 8 -18.46 -29.81 -60.79
N LEU A 9 -18.30 -31.11 -60.48
CA LEU A 9 -17.46 -31.60 -59.37
C LEU A 9 -16.07 -32.11 -59.80
N LEU A 10 -15.74 -32.03 -61.09
CA LEU A 10 -14.47 -32.54 -61.64
C LEU A 10 -13.45 -31.45 -62.02
N ILE A 11 -13.77 -30.16 -61.79
CA ILE A 11 -12.84 -29.03 -62.03
C ILE A 11 -12.29 -28.43 -60.72
N VAL A 12 -12.84 -28.80 -59.55
CA VAL A 12 -12.35 -28.34 -58.24
C VAL A 12 -11.20 -29.21 -57.69
N GLY A 13 -10.90 -30.35 -58.33
CA GLY A 13 -9.89 -31.31 -57.85
C GLY A 13 -8.43 -31.07 -58.30
N ALA A 14 -8.13 -30.01 -59.06
CA ALA A 14 -6.81 -29.85 -59.69
C ALA A 14 -6.13 -28.48 -59.43
N VAL A 15 -6.52 -27.75 -58.39
CA VAL A 15 -5.86 -26.48 -57.99
C VAL A 15 -5.16 -26.57 -56.62
N ALA A 16 -5.20 -27.72 -55.95
CA ALA A 16 -4.66 -27.88 -54.58
C ALA A 16 -3.24 -28.48 -54.51
N THR A 17 -2.38 -28.26 -55.50
CA THR A 17 -0.96 -28.71 -55.43
C THR A 17 0.04 -27.65 -55.93
N VAL A 18 -0.14 -26.40 -55.51
CA VAL A 18 1.00 -25.51 -55.27
C VAL A 18 1.16 -25.36 -53.77
N SER A 19 1.79 -26.36 -53.17
CA SER A 19 2.49 -26.22 -51.91
C SER A 19 3.63 -25.21 -52.12
N SER A 20 3.30 -23.93 -52.08
CA SER A 20 4.28 -22.89 -51.81
C SER A 20 4.71 -23.06 -50.36
N CYS A 21 5.70 -23.93 -50.13
CA CYS A 21 6.54 -23.78 -48.96
C CYS A 21 7.40 -22.53 -49.17
N THR A 22 6.80 -21.35 -48.96
CA THR A 22 7.60 -20.23 -48.47
C THR A 22 8.05 -20.62 -47.07
N LYS A 23 9.17 -21.36 -46.98
CA LYS A 23 10.03 -21.24 -45.81
C LYS A 23 10.52 -19.80 -45.83
N ARG A 24 9.70 -18.87 -45.30
CA ARG A 24 10.29 -17.65 -44.76
C ARG A 24 11.28 -18.16 -43.70
N PRO A 25 12.56 -17.82 -43.77
CA PRO A 25 13.40 -17.99 -42.59
C PRO A 25 12.66 -17.27 -41.46
N LEU A 26 12.36 -18.01 -40.39
CA LEU A 26 11.96 -17.38 -39.15
C LEU A 26 13.19 -16.57 -38.75
N ALA A 27 13.15 -15.26 -39.00
CA ALA A 27 14.06 -14.35 -38.32
C ALA A 27 13.83 -14.58 -36.83
N ASN A 28 14.89 -14.64 -36.04
CA ASN A 28 14.75 -14.56 -34.59
C ASN A 28 13.99 -13.26 -34.29
N LEU A 29 12.74 -13.40 -33.88
CA LEU A 29 12.03 -12.33 -33.20
C LEU A 29 12.66 -12.31 -31.81
N ASN A 30 13.59 -11.37 -31.60
CA ASN A 30 13.91 -10.93 -30.24
C ASN A 30 12.81 -9.94 -29.88
N PRO A 31 11.76 -10.33 -29.12
CA PRO A 31 10.79 -9.36 -28.64
C PRO A 31 11.56 -8.28 -27.87
N CYS A 32 11.30 -7.00 -28.19
CA CYS A 32 11.68 -5.94 -27.27
C CYS A 32 10.95 -6.28 -25.96
N THR A 33 11.64 -6.67 -24.89
CA THR A 33 11.06 -6.60 -23.54
C THR A 33 10.94 -5.12 -23.20
N ILE A 34 9.95 -4.46 -23.81
CA ILE A 34 9.44 -3.19 -23.34
C ILE A 34 8.76 -3.53 -22.03
N ASN A 35 9.47 -3.37 -20.93
CA ASN A 35 8.87 -3.41 -19.61
C ASN A 35 8.04 -2.14 -19.46
N GLY A 36 6.80 -2.20 -19.94
CA GLY A 36 5.77 -1.22 -19.60
C GLY A 36 5.40 -1.44 -18.15
N VAL A 37 5.99 -0.66 -17.25
CA VAL A 37 5.49 -0.54 -15.89
C VAL A 37 4.34 0.45 -15.96
N VAL A 38 3.12 -0.03 -15.68
CA VAL A 38 1.97 0.82 -15.42
C VAL A 38 1.74 0.77 -13.93
N GLN A 39 2.15 1.83 -13.23
CA GLN A 39 1.85 1.98 -11.81
C GLN A 39 0.66 2.92 -11.67
N ASN A 40 -0.46 2.40 -11.15
CA ASN A 40 -1.58 3.23 -10.73
C ASN A 40 -1.26 3.73 -9.31
N VAL A 41 -1.18 5.04 -9.12
CA VAL A 41 -0.96 5.61 -7.79
C VAL A 41 -2.03 6.68 -7.52
N PRO A 42 -2.82 6.55 -6.46
CA PRO A 42 -3.65 7.65 -5.99
C PRO A 42 -2.74 8.75 -5.45
N VAL A 43 -2.96 9.99 -5.90
CA VAL A 43 -2.16 11.12 -5.45
C VAL A 43 -2.88 11.83 -4.32
N ASN A 44 -2.19 12.00 -3.19
CA ASN A 44 -2.64 12.79 -2.05
C ASN A 44 -1.83 14.11 -2.00
N PRO A 45 -2.15 15.11 -2.84
CA PRO A 45 -1.38 16.34 -2.96
C PRO A 45 -1.53 17.27 -1.74
N GLN A 46 -2.52 17.03 -0.87
CA GLN A 46 -2.78 17.81 0.35
C GLN A 46 -2.13 17.19 1.60
N ARG A 47 -1.43 16.05 1.48
CA ARG A 47 -0.94 15.25 2.62
C ARG A 47 -2.03 15.08 3.68
N ALA A 48 -3.25 14.81 3.23
CA ALA A 48 -4.42 14.68 4.08
C ALA A 48 -4.56 13.25 4.60
N LEU A 49 -4.75 13.08 5.90
CA LEU A 49 -4.89 11.77 6.56
C LEU A 49 -6.14 11.75 7.43
N ASP A 50 -6.97 10.74 7.26
CA ASP A 50 -8.02 10.36 8.18
C ASP A 50 -7.51 9.18 9.01
N LEU A 51 -7.39 9.36 10.32
CA LEU A 51 -6.93 8.35 11.25
C LEU A 51 -8.11 7.86 12.09
N LEU A 52 -8.57 6.64 11.83
CA LEU A 52 -9.59 5.95 12.62
C LEU A 52 -8.91 4.97 13.56
N ILE A 53 -9.09 5.15 14.86
CA ILE A 53 -8.53 4.26 15.88
C ILE A 53 -9.69 3.51 16.51
N LEU A 54 -9.68 2.18 16.39
CA LEU A 54 -10.55 1.32 17.19
C LEU A 54 -9.78 0.89 18.43
N ILE A 55 -10.36 1.19 19.58
CA ILE A 55 -9.80 0.84 20.88
C ILE A 55 -10.80 -0.08 21.57
N ASP A 56 -10.34 -1.29 21.89
CA ASP A 56 -11.01 -2.17 22.82
C ASP A 56 -11.14 -1.47 24.18
N ASP A 57 -12.40 -1.26 24.57
CA ASP A 57 -12.75 -0.53 25.78
C ASP A 57 -13.12 -1.44 26.95
N SER A 58 -12.84 -2.74 26.82
CA SER A 58 -13.06 -3.73 27.85
C SER A 58 -12.16 -3.48 29.08
N PRO A 59 -12.55 -3.97 30.27
CA PRO A 59 -11.74 -3.81 31.47
C PRO A 59 -10.39 -4.55 31.48
N SER A 60 -10.16 -5.52 30.60
CA SER A 60 -8.87 -6.26 30.53
C SER A 60 -7.76 -5.36 29.97
N MET A 61 -8.10 -4.49 29.02
CA MET A 61 -7.21 -3.50 28.40
C MET A 61 -6.68 -2.41 29.33
N ARG A 62 -6.97 -2.42 30.64
CA ARG A 62 -6.66 -1.28 31.53
C ARG A 62 -5.17 -0.98 31.63
N ASP A 63 -4.35 -2.01 31.72
CA ASP A 63 -2.90 -1.85 31.86
C ASP A 63 -2.29 -1.47 30.48
N GLU A 64 -2.84 -1.98 29.38
CA GLU A 64 -2.51 -1.59 28.01
C GLU A 64 -2.94 -0.15 27.70
N GLN A 65 -4.03 0.34 28.30
CA GLN A 65 -4.52 1.70 28.12
C GLN A 65 -3.58 2.75 28.68
N ASP A 66 -2.83 2.43 29.74
CA ASP A 66 -1.75 3.29 30.23
C ASP A 66 -0.64 3.43 29.16
N LYS A 67 -0.30 2.35 28.43
CA LYS A 67 0.63 2.40 27.29
C LYS A 67 0.04 3.19 26.12
N LEU A 68 -1.24 3.01 25.81
CA LEU A 68 -1.92 3.71 24.71
C LEU A 68 -2.01 5.22 24.95
N ALA A 69 -2.27 5.63 26.20
CA ALA A 69 -2.32 7.04 26.60
C ALA A 69 -1.00 7.77 26.36
N GLU A 70 0.14 7.08 26.38
CA GLU A 70 1.44 7.64 26.02
C GLU A 70 1.71 7.59 24.50
N GLN A 71 1.37 6.47 23.86
CA GLN A 71 1.85 6.17 22.51
C GLN A 71 0.96 6.75 21.39
N VAL A 72 -0.35 6.86 21.58
CA VAL A 72 -1.25 7.45 20.57
C VAL A 72 -1.00 8.95 20.37
N PRO A 73 -0.85 9.78 21.43
CA PRO A 73 -0.46 11.18 21.26
C PRO A 73 0.91 11.32 20.57
N ARG A 74 1.85 10.42 20.87
CA ARG A 74 3.15 10.35 20.19
C ARG A 74 3.02 10.05 18.70
N LEU A 75 2.19 9.08 18.29
CA LEU A 75 1.90 8.81 16.88
C LEU A 75 1.42 10.07 16.17
N VAL A 76 0.44 10.75 16.76
CA VAL A 76 -0.14 11.98 16.19
C VAL A 76 0.92 13.08 16.08
N ASN A 77 1.76 13.25 17.10
CA ASN A 77 2.87 14.21 17.05
C ASN A 77 3.84 13.88 15.90
N LEU A 78 4.25 12.62 15.77
CA LEU A 78 5.16 12.18 14.69
C LEU A 78 4.56 12.43 13.30
N LEU A 79 3.26 12.18 13.11
CA LEU A 79 2.56 12.46 11.84
C LEU A 79 2.57 13.96 11.49
N LEU A 80 2.40 14.83 12.49
CA LEU A 80 2.40 16.28 12.32
C LEU A 80 3.81 16.89 12.20
N THR A 81 4.85 16.19 12.66
CA THR A 81 6.25 16.67 12.60
C THR A 81 7.06 16.03 11.48
N GLY A 82 6.53 15.00 10.81
CA GLY A 82 7.28 14.27 9.78
C GLY A 82 8.33 13.31 10.35
N GLY A 83 8.08 12.75 11.53
CA GLY A 83 8.99 11.82 12.19
C GLY A 83 10.08 12.47 13.05
N VAL A 84 10.10 13.81 13.14
CA VAL A 84 11.04 14.55 14.01
C VAL A 84 10.62 14.42 15.47
N ASP A 85 11.56 14.06 16.32
CA ASP A 85 11.44 14.19 17.78
C ASP A 85 11.45 15.68 18.16
N THR A 86 10.29 16.19 18.57
CA THR A 86 10.10 17.57 19.00
C THR A 86 9.89 17.71 20.50
N ASP A 87 9.69 16.61 21.22
CA ASP A 87 9.33 16.59 22.64
C ASP A 87 10.47 16.06 23.55
N GLY A 88 11.53 15.50 22.96
CA GLY A 88 12.70 14.97 23.67
C GLY A 88 12.44 13.65 24.40
N VAL A 89 11.28 13.03 24.16
CA VAL A 89 10.82 11.75 24.72
C VAL A 89 10.58 10.74 23.61
N SER A 90 10.11 11.20 22.45
CA SER A 90 9.81 10.40 21.28
C SER A 90 11.08 10.01 20.53
N MET A 91 11.33 8.72 20.29
CA MET A 91 12.37 8.34 19.33
C MET A 91 11.94 8.76 17.91
N PRO A 92 12.82 9.42 17.13
CA PRO A 92 12.53 9.75 15.74
C PRO A 92 12.18 8.50 14.95
N VAL A 93 11.20 8.62 14.08
CA VAL A 93 10.85 7.61 13.05
C VAL A 93 11.25 8.22 11.73
N GLY A 94 11.77 7.42 10.78
CA GLY A 94 12.45 7.92 9.57
C GLY A 94 11.78 9.14 8.92
N ASP A 95 12.56 10.07 8.36
CA ASP A 95 12.08 11.36 7.85
C ASP A 95 10.98 11.19 6.77
N PHE A 96 9.82 11.80 6.97
CA PHE A 96 8.73 11.84 5.98
C PHE A 96 8.05 13.20 5.94
N PRO A 97 7.40 13.56 4.81
CA PRO A 97 6.68 14.82 4.74
C PRO A 97 5.54 14.86 5.77
N ALA A 98 5.58 15.82 6.69
CA ALA A 98 4.54 16.00 7.71
C ALA A 98 3.13 16.09 7.09
N VAL A 99 2.14 15.52 7.78
CA VAL A 99 0.72 15.62 7.43
C VAL A 99 0.26 17.07 7.59
N GLU A 100 -0.38 17.61 6.57
CA GLU A 100 -0.86 18.99 6.58
C GLU A 100 -2.34 19.11 6.97
N SER A 101 -3.10 18.01 6.88
CA SER A 101 -4.50 17.99 7.26
C SER A 101 -4.91 16.64 7.84
N LEU A 102 -5.26 16.61 9.11
CA LEU A 102 -5.47 15.39 9.89
C LEU A 102 -6.87 15.37 10.50
N HIS A 103 -7.63 14.31 10.22
CA HIS A 103 -8.81 13.94 11.00
C HIS A 103 -8.43 12.79 11.94
N VAL A 104 -8.80 12.85 13.22
CA VAL A 104 -8.63 11.73 14.17
C VAL A 104 -9.98 11.38 14.77
N ALA A 105 -10.34 10.10 14.74
CA ALA A 105 -11.54 9.60 15.38
C ALA A 105 -11.23 8.31 16.16
N VAL A 106 -11.86 8.18 17.33
CA VAL A 106 -11.81 6.96 18.15
C VAL A 106 -13.18 6.29 18.10
N ILE A 107 -13.21 4.97 17.90
CA ILE A 107 -14.39 4.11 18.03
C ILE A 107 -14.07 2.94 18.96
N THR A 108 -15.10 2.24 19.44
CA THR A 108 -14.94 1.06 20.31
C THR A 108 -15.74 -0.12 19.77
N PRO A 109 -15.43 -1.37 20.16
CA PRO A 109 -16.13 -2.56 19.68
C PRO A 109 -17.60 -2.64 20.13
N ASP A 110 -18.03 -1.81 21.09
CA ASP A 110 -19.39 -1.84 21.63
C ASP A 110 -20.43 -1.35 20.61
N LEU A 111 -20.99 -2.29 19.84
CA LEU A 111 -22.09 -2.05 18.92
C LEU A 111 -23.47 -2.10 19.55
N GLY A 112 -23.58 -2.50 20.81
CA GLY A 112 -24.84 -2.62 21.52
C GLY A 112 -25.67 -3.82 21.08
N TYR A 113 -25.74 -4.81 21.95
CA TYR A 113 -26.62 -5.96 21.77
C TYR A 113 -27.52 -6.06 22.99
N SER A 114 -28.63 -5.32 22.95
CA SER A 114 -29.67 -5.44 23.97
C SER A 114 -30.35 -6.80 23.86
N THR A 115 -29.86 -7.75 24.63
CA THR A 115 -30.64 -8.91 25.04
C THR A 115 -31.35 -8.45 26.33
N GLU A 116 -32.69 -8.40 26.32
CA GLU A 116 -33.57 -7.98 27.43
C GLU A 116 -32.91 -7.95 28.82
N PRO A 117 -33.06 -6.86 29.61
CA PRO A 117 -32.31 -6.70 30.86
C PRO A 117 -32.47 -7.95 31.74
N PRO A 118 -31.37 -8.51 32.25
CA PRO A 118 -31.41 -9.78 32.95
C PRO A 118 -32.32 -9.64 34.18
N THR A 119 -33.37 -10.45 34.23
CA THR A 119 -34.39 -10.31 35.29
C THR A 119 -33.88 -10.74 36.66
N ASN A 120 -32.73 -11.42 36.75
CA ASN A 120 -32.14 -11.94 37.99
C ASN A 120 -30.60 -12.03 38.00
N PHE A 121 -29.88 -11.36 37.09
CA PHE A 121 -28.42 -11.41 37.09
C PHE A 121 -27.85 -10.31 38.00
N THR A 122 -27.12 -10.70 39.05
CA THR A 122 -26.33 -9.77 39.86
C THR A 122 -24.87 -10.05 39.55
N PRO A 123 -24.16 -9.18 38.79
CA PRO A 123 -22.76 -9.39 38.51
C PRO A 123 -21.98 -9.50 39.83
N GLY A 124 -21.05 -10.46 39.91
CA GLY A 124 -19.95 -10.33 40.85
C GLY A 124 -19.14 -9.07 40.50
N VAL A 125 -18.42 -8.50 41.46
CA VAL A 125 -17.65 -7.25 41.27
C VAL A 125 -16.61 -7.33 40.13
N ASP A 126 -16.26 -8.54 39.69
CA ASP A 126 -15.28 -8.82 38.64
C ASP A 126 -15.89 -9.56 37.42
N PHE A 127 -17.22 -9.60 37.27
CA PHE A 127 -17.84 -10.35 36.18
C PHE A 127 -18.07 -9.53 34.90
N ASN A 128 -17.41 -9.94 33.81
CA ASN A 128 -17.70 -9.59 32.42
C ASN A 128 -18.87 -10.47 31.91
N PRO A 129 -20.02 -9.91 31.52
CA PRO A 129 -20.23 -8.54 31.06
C PRO A 129 -20.63 -7.55 32.15
N THR A 130 -20.01 -6.37 32.09
CA THR A 130 -20.32 -5.21 32.93
C THR A 130 -21.73 -4.67 32.66
N ASN A 131 -22.21 -3.73 33.48
CA ASN A 131 -23.45 -3.00 33.17
C ASN A 131 -23.39 -2.30 31.79
N ALA A 132 -22.20 -2.00 31.26
CA ALA A 132 -22.03 -1.36 29.96
C ALA A 132 -22.63 -2.20 28.82
N CYS A 133 -22.49 -3.53 28.90
CA CYS A 133 -23.05 -4.49 27.94
C CYS A 133 -24.57 -4.62 27.97
N THR A 134 -25.25 -4.00 28.94
CA THR A 134 -26.71 -3.99 29.04
C THR A 134 -27.35 -2.73 28.44
N SER A 135 -26.53 -1.83 27.90
CA SER A 135 -26.95 -0.58 27.26
C SER A 135 -27.29 -0.76 25.77
N THR A 136 -27.64 0.34 25.09
CA THR A 136 -27.84 0.35 23.63
C THR A 136 -26.53 0.30 22.84
N GLY A 137 -25.38 0.22 23.53
CA GLY A 137 -24.03 0.31 23.01
C GLY A 137 -23.71 1.62 22.28
N LYS A 138 -22.51 1.67 21.70
CA LYS A 138 -21.97 2.83 20.98
C LYS A 138 -22.18 2.75 19.47
N ALA A 139 -22.67 1.65 18.91
CA ALA A 139 -23.17 1.52 17.52
C ALA A 139 -22.28 2.14 16.41
N GLY A 140 -20.95 2.11 16.59
CA GLY A 140 -19.97 2.71 15.67
C GLY A 140 -19.95 4.24 15.69
N PHE A 141 -20.56 4.91 16.66
CA PHE A 141 -20.39 6.34 16.87
C PHE A 141 -18.94 6.64 17.26
N MET A 142 -18.36 7.69 16.68
CA MET A 142 -17.06 8.20 17.10
C MET A 142 -17.18 8.85 18.48
N GLN A 143 -16.14 8.67 19.30
CA GLN A 143 -16.10 9.08 20.70
C GLN A 143 -15.59 10.52 20.83
N VAL A 144 -16.31 11.32 21.61
CA VAL A 144 -15.91 12.68 22.00
C VAL A 144 -15.68 12.81 23.52
N THR A 145 -15.95 11.73 24.25
CA THR A 145 -15.68 11.59 25.68
C THR A 145 -14.69 10.46 25.88
N GLY A 146 -13.84 10.58 26.89
CA GLY A 146 -12.91 9.53 27.25
C GLY A 146 -12.42 9.66 28.70
N LEU A 147 -11.40 8.87 29.01
CA LEU A 147 -10.87 8.68 30.34
C LEU A 147 -9.42 9.18 30.39
N ALA A 148 -9.21 10.43 30.81
CA ALA A 148 -7.89 11.01 30.97
C ALA A 148 -7.83 12.02 32.13
N GLY A 149 -6.73 11.99 32.89
CA GLY A 149 -6.39 13.02 33.86
C GLY A 149 -7.20 13.00 35.17
N THR A 150 -7.41 14.17 35.77
CA THR A 150 -8.16 14.34 37.02
C THR A 150 -9.05 15.59 36.93
N PRO A 151 -10.40 15.47 36.95
CA PRO A 151 -11.20 14.24 37.05
C PRO A 151 -10.95 13.29 35.87
N LEU A 152 -11.17 11.98 36.09
CA LEU A 152 -10.84 10.93 35.12
C LEU A 152 -11.65 11.04 33.83
N GLU A 153 -12.87 11.57 33.87
CA GLU A 153 -13.67 11.81 32.67
C GLU A 153 -13.31 13.15 32.02
N CYS A 154 -13.14 13.14 30.70
CA CYS A 154 -12.88 14.32 29.90
C CYS A 154 -13.81 14.35 28.66
N THR A 155 -13.93 15.53 28.03
CA THR A 155 -14.70 15.72 26.81
C THR A 155 -13.90 16.58 25.85
N ALA A 156 -13.58 16.02 24.70
CA ALA A 156 -12.82 16.70 23.67
C ALA A 156 -13.64 17.80 23.00
N GLN A 157 -12.96 18.86 22.55
CA GLN A 157 -13.53 19.85 21.66
C GLN A 157 -13.33 19.39 20.20
N THR A 158 -14.42 19.21 19.47
CA THR A 158 -14.39 18.81 18.06
C THR A 158 -14.82 19.96 17.15
N PRO A 159 -13.91 20.87 16.77
CA PRO A 159 -14.21 21.90 15.78
C PRO A 159 -14.10 21.33 14.35
N PRO A 160 -14.98 21.71 13.41
CA PRO A 160 -16.17 22.54 13.59
C PRO A 160 -17.20 21.90 14.52
N ALA A 161 -17.84 22.71 15.36
CA ALA A 161 -18.73 22.23 16.42
C ALA A 161 -19.84 21.31 15.88
N GLY A 162 -20.04 20.18 16.55
CA GLY A 162 -21.05 19.18 16.18
C GLY A 162 -20.49 18.02 15.33
N THR A 163 -19.19 18.01 15.06
CA THR A 163 -18.48 16.83 14.55
C THR A 163 -18.18 15.84 15.68
N LEU A 164 -17.98 14.57 15.34
CA LEU A 164 -17.60 13.51 16.28
C LEU A 164 -16.12 13.10 16.16
N TYR A 165 -15.34 13.88 15.42
CA TYR A 165 -13.92 13.63 15.16
C TYR A 165 -13.13 14.92 15.36
N LEU A 166 -11.84 14.79 15.63
CA LEU A 166 -10.91 15.89 15.79
C LEU A 166 -10.37 16.30 14.42
N ASN A 167 -10.31 17.61 14.14
CA ASN A 167 -9.80 18.15 12.89
C ASN A 167 -8.58 19.06 13.15
N TYR A 168 -7.53 18.90 12.35
CA TYR A 168 -6.36 19.77 12.35
C TYR A 168 -5.91 20.07 10.92
N PRO A 169 -5.50 21.32 10.60
CA PRO A 169 -5.57 22.52 11.43
C PRO A 169 -6.98 23.14 11.48
N GLU A 170 -7.37 23.74 12.61
CA GLU A 170 -8.69 24.39 12.75
C GLU A 170 -8.62 25.66 13.64
N PRO A 171 -8.11 26.80 13.15
CA PRO A 171 -7.94 28.00 13.99
C PRO A 171 -9.25 28.48 14.64
N PRO A 172 -9.27 28.81 15.95
CA PRO A 172 -8.14 29.03 16.85
C PRO A 172 -7.63 27.78 17.59
N PHE A 173 -8.10 26.57 17.26
CA PHE A 173 -7.67 25.31 17.87
C PHE A 173 -6.19 25.04 17.54
N SER A 174 -5.35 25.05 18.57
CA SER A 174 -3.90 24.88 18.40
C SER A 174 -3.52 23.40 18.30
N GLN A 175 -2.29 23.12 17.85
CA GLN A 175 -1.77 21.74 17.85
C GLN A 175 -1.72 21.13 19.26
N ALA A 176 -1.45 21.95 20.28
CA ALA A 176 -1.46 21.50 21.66
C ALA A 176 -2.88 21.11 22.10
N ASP A 177 -3.88 21.94 21.79
CA ASP A 177 -5.28 21.63 22.10
C ASP A 177 -5.73 20.35 21.38
N PHE A 178 -5.32 20.17 20.12
CA PHE A 178 -5.60 18.96 19.35
C PHE A 178 -4.98 17.71 19.99
N ILE A 179 -3.71 17.75 20.41
CA ILE A 179 -3.04 16.62 21.06
C ILE A 179 -3.67 16.30 22.43
N ASP A 180 -4.02 17.33 23.21
CA ASP A 180 -4.72 17.17 24.50
C ASP A 180 -6.08 16.48 24.31
N ASP A 181 -6.84 16.87 23.29
CA ASP A 181 -8.14 16.27 22.98
C ASP A 181 -8.01 14.85 22.39
N VAL A 182 -6.98 14.55 21.60
CA VAL A 182 -6.65 13.16 21.19
C VAL A 182 -6.37 12.30 22.41
N THR A 183 -5.54 12.80 23.34
CA THR A 183 -5.21 12.12 24.60
C THR A 183 -6.49 11.82 25.39
N CYS A 184 -7.41 12.79 25.45
CA CYS A 184 -8.69 12.62 26.11
C CYS A 184 -9.51 11.45 25.54
N VAL A 185 -9.77 11.44 24.22
CA VAL A 185 -10.67 10.44 23.61
C VAL A 185 -10.04 9.06 23.46
N THR A 186 -8.70 8.96 23.55
CA THR A 186 -7.99 7.67 23.49
C THR A 186 -8.28 6.80 24.72
N GLY A 187 -8.44 7.41 25.90
CA GLY A 187 -8.76 6.66 27.11
C GLY A 187 -10.17 6.07 27.04
N GLN A 188 -10.28 4.74 26.91
CA GLN A 188 -11.55 4.01 26.83
C GLN A 188 -11.42 2.69 27.62
N ALA A 189 -11.88 2.61 28.87
CA ALA A 189 -11.65 1.43 29.72
C ALA A 189 -12.86 1.03 30.58
N ASP A 190 -14.04 1.51 30.19
CA ASP A 190 -15.31 1.35 30.90
C ASP A 190 -16.41 0.71 30.03
N GLY A 191 -16.00 0.10 28.92
CA GLY A 191 -16.85 -0.49 27.91
C GLY A 191 -17.31 -1.92 28.18
N CYS A 192 -17.73 -2.55 27.09
CA CYS A 192 -18.33 -3.87 27.09
C CYS A 192 -17.38 -4.89 26.48
N GLY A 193 -17.18 -6.04 27.15
CA GLY A 193 -16.40 -7.16 26.62
C GLY A 193 -17.11 -7.97 25.52
N PHE A 194 -17.91 -7.30 24.68
CA PHE A 194 -18.56 -7.92 23.52
C PHE A 194 -17.80 -7.48 22.27
N GLU A 195 -16.76 -8.24 21.99
CA GLU A 195 -15.75 -7.90 21.00
C GLU A 195 -16.24 -8.00 19.57
N GLN A 196 -16.38 -6.85 18.92
CA GLN A 196 -16.87 -6.76 17.54
C GLN A 196 -16.07 -5.74 16.76
N GLN A 197 -14.76 -5.80 16.92
CA GLN A 197 -13.79 -4.86 16.37
C GLN A 197 -13.99 -4.69 14.86
N LEU A 198 -14.11 -5.80 14.10
CA LEU A 198 -14.22 -5.73 12.64
C LEU A 198 -15.57 -5.18 12.18
N GLU A 199 -16.68 -5.54 12.84
CA GLU A 199 -17.98 -4.97 12.51
C GLU A 199 -18.10 -3.51 12.94
N ALA A 200 -17.43 -3.11 14.03
CA ALA A 200 -17.42 -1.73 14.51
C ALA A 200 -16.76 -0.77 13.51
N ILE A 201 -15.67 -1.18 12.87
CA ILE A 201 -15.04 -0.43 11.76
C ILE A 201 -16.03 -0.21 10.60
N LEU A 202 -16.73 -1.26 10.17
CA LEU A 202 -17.70 -1.12 9.08
C LEU A 202 -18.96 -0.38 9.52
N ALA A 203 -19.34 -0.48 10.80
CA ALA A 203 -20.47 0.25 11.36
C ALA A 203 -20.18 1.75 11.45
N SER A 204 -18.95 2.15 11.79
CA SER A 204 -18.58 3.56 11.87
C SER A 204 -18.64 4.25 10.52
N ASP A 205 -18.25 3.56 9.44
CA ASP A 205 -18.38 4.08 8.07
C ASP A 205 -19.86 4.27 7.66
N ARG A 206 -20.72 3.33 8.03
CA ARG A 206 -22.17 3.40 7.76
C ARG A 206 -22.92 4.39 8.65
N ASN A 207 -22.34 4.79 9.77
CA ASN A 207 -23.00 5.66 10.73
C ASN A 207 -22.98 7.11 10.24
N THR A 208 -24.12 7.59 9.77
CA THR A 208 -24.27 8.95 9.22
C THR A 208 -23.96 10.07 10.23
N ALA A 209 -23.94 9.79 11.53
CA ALA A 209 -23.55 10.77 12.54
C ALA A 209 -22.04 11.09 12.49
N ASN A 210 -21.22 10.19 11.94
CA ASN A 210 -19.79 10.37 11.70
C ASN A 210 -19.51 11.16 10.40
N GLY A 211 -20.56 11.70 9.76
CA GLY A 211 -20.45 12.41 8.49
C GLY A 211 -19.41 13.53 8.53
N GLY A 212 -18.57 13.58 7.50
CA GLY A 212 -17.46 14.54 7.39
C GLY A 212 -16.10 13.99 7.81
N PHE A 213 -16.04 12.85 8.52
CA PHE A 213 -14.77 12.24 8.91
C PHE A 213 -13.98 11.72 7.70
N SER A 214 -14.55 10.79 6.93
CA SER A 214 -13.88 10.18 5.77
C SER A 214 -13.93 11.13 4.58
N ARG A 215 -12.77 11.63 4.16
CA ARG A 215 -12.61 12.58 3.04
C ARG A 215 -12.07 11.87 1.80
N ASP A 216 -12.65 12.13 0.63
CA ASP A 216 -12.23 11.47 -0.62
C ASP A 216 -10.78 11.79 -1.03
N ASP A 217 -10.22 12.92 -0.58
CA ASP A 217 -8.86 13.38 -0.84
C ASP A 217 -7.82 12.95 0.20
N ALA A 218 -8.24 12.25 1.25
CA ALA A 218 -7.34 11.80 2.30
C ALA A 218 -7.04 10.30 2.20
N LEU A 219 -5.83 9.92 2.61
CA LEU A 219 -5.57 8.52 3.00
C LEU A 219 -6.40 8.21 4.23
N LEU A 220 -6.86 6.98 4.35
CA LEU A 220 -7.50 6.47 5.57
C LEU A 220 -6.58 5.43 6.22
N ALA A 221 -6.08 5.74 7.40
CA ALA A 221 -5.43 4.77 8.26
C ALA A 221 -6.43 4.29 9.32
N VAL A 222 -6.64 2.98 9.39
CA VAL A 222 -7.41 2.33 10.44
C VAL A 222 -6.44 1.57 11.33
N ILE A 223 -6.41 1.90 12.62
CA ILE A 223 -5.62 1.21 13.63
C ILE A 223 -6.57 0.50 14.58
N LEU A 224 -6.52 -0.83 14.60
CA LEU A 224 -7.29 -1.69 15.50
C LEU A 224 -6.39 -2.11 16.66
N ILE A 225 -6.85 -1.88 17.90
CA ILE A 225 -6.09 -2.21 19.11
C ILE A 225 -6.97 -3.00 20.07
N THR A 226 -6.56 -4.23 20.42
CA THR A 226 -7.32 -5.14 21.30
C THR A 226 -6.45 -6.28 21.84
N ASP A 227 -6.72 -6.72 23.07
CA ASP A 227 -6.17 -7.95 23.67
C ASP A 227 -7.07 -9.17 23.42
N GLU A 228 -8.19 -9.01 22.73
CA GLU A 228 -9.16 -10.05 22.39
C GLU A 228 -9.23 -10.30 20.86
N ASP A 229 -10.12 -11.20 20.40
CA ASP A 229 -10.36 -11.46 18.97
C ASP A 229 -11.78 -11.07 18.56
N ASP A 230 -12.00 -10.90 17.25
CA ASP A 230 -13.29 -10.46 16.70
C ASP A 230 -14.40 -11.49 16.89
N CYS A 231 -15.41 -11.17 17.70
CA CYS A 231 -16.65 -11.93 17.85
C CYS A 231 -17.83 -11.33 17.05
N SER A 232 -17.55 -10.62 15.96
CA SER A 232 -18.62 -10.09 15.11
C SER A 232 -19.51 -11.21 14.54
N THR A 233 -20.79 -11.16 14.90
CA THR A 233 -21.72 -12.30 14.75
C THR A 233 -22.85 -12.05 13.75
N THR A 234 -23.35 -13.12 13.16
CA THR A 234 -24.63 -13.14 12.41
C THR A 234 -25.82 -13.35 13.33
N ASP A 235 -25.58 -13.84 14.55
CA ASP A 235 -26.61 -14.18 15.52
C ASP A 235 -26.27 -13.61 16.91
N PRO A 236 -26.92 -12.52 17.32
CA PRO A 236 -26.59 -11.81 18.54
C PRO A 236 -26.88 -12.60 19.82
N ARG A 237 -27.60 -13.73 19.71
CA ARG A 237 -27.84 -14.62 20.84
C ARG A 237 -26.54 -15.18 21.43
N ILE A 238 -25.42 -15.12 20.71
CA ILE A 238 -24.11 -15.47 21.27
C ILE A 238 -23.76 -14.60 22.49
N PHE A 239 -24.21 -13.34 22.49
CA PHE A 239 -24.06 -12.33 23.55
C PHE A 239 -25.08 -12.46 24.69
N ASP A 240 -26.07 -13.36 24.61
CA ASP A 240 -27.08 -13.52 25.68
C ASP A 240 -26.41 -14.00 26.98
N VAL A 241 -26.39 -13.14 27.99
CA VAL A 241 -25.85 -13.46 29.33
C VAL A 241 -26.78 -14.42 30.08
N GLU A 242 -28.09 -14.29 29.87
CA GLU A 242 -29.10 -15.11 30.53
C GLU A 242 -29.29 -16.46 29.82
N ALA A 243 -29.19 -17.54 30.58
CA ALA A 243 -29.46 -18.88 30.08
C ALA A 243 -30.93 -19.04 29.60
N ARG A 244 -31.10 -19.44 28.34
CA ARG A 244 -32.35 -19.62 27.60
C ARG A 244 -32.31 -20.94 26.83
N PRO A 245 -33.24 -21.88 27.07
CA PRO A 245 -33.29 -23.16 26.37
C PRO A 245 -33.37 -23.07 24.83
N SER A 246 -33.83 -21.92 24.30
CA SER A 246 -33.92 -21.64 22.86
C SER A 246 -32.65 -21.08 22.24
N ASN A 247 -31.63 -20.77 23.03
CA ASN A 247 -30.39 -20.21 22.56
C ASN A 247 -29.35 -21.34 22.33
N PRO A 248 -28.92 -21.58 21.08
CA PRO A 248 -28.02 -22.67 20.75
C PRO A 248 -26.55 -22.45 21.19
N TYR A 249 -26.17 -21.24 21.61
CA TYR A 249 -24.78 -20.85 21.89
C TYR A 249 -24.40 -20.88 23.38
N GLN A 250 -25.26 -21.47 24.22
CA GLN A 250 -25.10 -21.42 25.68
C GLN A 250 -24.46 -22.66 26.31
N GLY A 251 -24.35 -23.77 25.59
CA GLY A 251 -23.77 -25.01 26.16
C GLY A 251 -22.37 -24.74 26.72
N PRO A 252 -21.73 -25.67 27.44
CA PRO A 252 -21.38 -25.58 28.89
C PRO A 252 -21.02 -24.21 29.54
N PHE A 253 -20.96 -23.12 28.79
CA PHE A 253 -20.58 -21.76 29.18
C PHE A 253 -21.61 -21.03 30.07
N ALA A 254 -22.64 -21.73 30.55
CA ALA A 254 -23.61 -21.22 31.52
C ALA A 254 -24.18 -22.39 32.36
N ASP A 255 -24.32 -22.21 33.67
CA ASP A 255 -24.98 -23.18 34.58
C ASP A 255 -26.37 -22.69 35.05
N PRO A 256 -27.45 -22.83 34.25
CA PRO A 256 -28.79 -22.47 34.67
C PRO A 256 -29.32 -23.39 35.80
N PRO A 257 -30.08 -22.86 36.77
CA PRO A 257 -30.63 -21.50 36.83
C PRO A 257 -29.75 -20.52 37.63
N THR A 258 -28.59 -20.95 38.15
CA THR A 258 -27.76 -20.14 39.05
C THR A 258 -26.90 -19.14 38.30
N ASN A 259 -26.55 -19.42 37.03
CA ASN A 259 -25.61 -18.65 36.21
C ASN A 259 -24.31 -18.32 36.98
N SER A 260 -23.91 -19.22 37.88
CA SER A 260 -22.73 -19.07 38.75
C SER A 260 -21.41 -19.34 38.02
N LEU A 261 -21.49 -19.85 36.79
CA LEU A 261 -20.42 -20.04 35.84
C LEU A 261 -20.93 -19.48 34.52
N VAL A 262 -20.27 -18.46 33.98
CA VAL A 262 -20.58 -17.91 32.66
C VAL A 262 -19.27 -17.62 31.93
N GLN A 263 -18.87 -18.52 31.05
CA GLN A 263 -17.59 -18.46 30.34
C GLN A 263 -17.79 -17.78 28.99
N PHE A 264 -18.09 -16.48 29.04
CA PHE A 264 -18.51 -15.71 27.87
C PHE A 264 -17.44 -15.70 26.76
N ASN A 265 -16.19 -15.46 27.15
CA ASN A 265 -15.04 -15.27 26.26
C ASN A 265 -14.71 -16.52 25.41
N LEU A 266 -15.25 -17.70 25.76
CA LEU A 266 -15.06 -18.95 24.99
C LEU A 266 -16.14 -19.18 23.92
N ARG A 267 -17.23 -18.42 23.92
CA ARG A 267 -18.39 -18.72 23.07
C ARG A 267 -18.09 -18.52 21.58
N CYS A 268 -17.33 -17.48 21.25
CA CYS A 268 -17.03 -17.10 19.88
C CYS A 268 -16.14 -18.15 19.20
N SER A 269 -15.05 -18.53 19.87
CA SER A 269 -14.16 -19.61 19.43
C SER A 269 -14.86 -20.97 19.37
N ALA A 270 -15.80 -21.25 20.29
CA ALA A 270 -16.59 -22.49 20.27
C ALA A 270 -17.71 -22.52 19.20
N HIS A 271 -18.16 -21.35 18.73
CA HIS A 271 -19.29 -21.20 17.82
C HIS A 271 -18.94 -20.39 16.56
N LYS A 272 -17.78 -20.66 15.95
CA LYS A 272 -17.30 -19.99 14.72
C LYS A 272 -18.33 -19.90 13.59
N THR A 273 -19.24 -20.88 13.48
CA THR A 273 -20.30 -20.86 12.44
C THR A 273 -21.37 -19.79 12.65
N ALA A 274 -21.46 -19.22 13.85
CA ALA A 274 -22.34 -18.08 14.15
C ALA A 274 -21.69 -16.74 13.78
N LEU A 275 -20.36 -16.72 13.61
CA LEU A 275 -19.61 -15.51 13.30
C LEU A 275 -19.76 -15.10 11.84
N GLN A 276 -19.57 -13.81 11.57
CA GLN A 276 -19.53 -13.29 10.22
C GLN A 276 -18.33 -13.87 9.47
N ALA A 277 -18.49 -14.06 8.15
CA ALA A 277 -17.40 -14.57 7.31
C ALA A 277 -16.28 -13.52 7.18
N ILE A 278 -15.01 -13.93 7.26
CA ILE A 278 -13.83 -13.04 7.13
C ILE A 278 -13.87 -12.22 5.84
N GLN A 279 -14.30 -12.83 4.73
CA GLN A 279 -14.39 -12.13 3.44
C GLN A 279 -15.24 -10.86 3.50
N ARG A 280 -16.25 -10.80 4.39
CA ARG A 280 -17.04 -9.59 4.62
C ARG A 280 -16.16 -8.42 5.04
N TYR A 281 -15.17 -8.67 5.89
CA TYR A 281 -14.28 -7.65 6.44
C TYR A 281 -13.15 -7.32 5.48
N VAL A 282 -12.60 -8.31 4.78
CA VAL A 282 -11.65 -8.07 3.68
C VAL A 282 -12.28 -7.14 2.63
N ASP A 283 -13.48 -7.48 2.15
CA ASP A 283 -14.19 -6.66 1.16
C ASP A 283 -14.62 -5.31 1.76
N GLY A 284 -15.12 -5.30 2.99
CA GLY A 284 -15.61 -4.10 3.65
C GLY A 284 -14.50 -3.07 3.88
N ILE A 285 -13.35 -3.50 4.41
CA ILE A 285 -12.20 -2.64 4.70
C ILE A 285 -11.58 -2.11 3.39
N ALA A 286 -11.42 -2.97 2.39
CA ALA A 286 -10.93 -2.54 1.08
C ALA A 286 -11.85 -1.50 0.41
N ASN A 287 -13.15 -1.51 0.71
CA ASN A 287 -14.14 -0.58 0.17
C ASN A 287 -14.44 0.63 1.09
N LEU A 288 -13.68 0.85 2.18
CA LEU A 288 -13.80 2.07 2.99
C LEU A 288 -13.46 3.34 2.19
N LYS A 289 -12.67 3.19 1.12
CA LYS A 289 -12.44 4.22 0.10
C LYS A 289 -12.75 3.65 -1.28
N SER A 290 -13.01 4.54 -2.23
CA SER A 290 -13.25 4.15 -3.63
C SER A 290 -12.01 3.55 -4.30
N ASP A 291 -10.81 3.94 -3.85
CA ASP A 291 -9.53 3.33 -4.20
C ASP A 291 -8.94 2.65 -2.95
N PRO A 292 -8.86 1.30 -2.90
CA PRO A 292 -8.34 0.60 -1.73
C PRO A 292 -6.87 0.90 -1.43
N SER A 293 -6.10 1.39 -2.41
CA SER A 293 -4.71 1.81 -2.16
C SER A 293 -4.58 3.10 -1.35
N GLN A 294 -5.69 3.77 -1.07
CA GLN A 294 -5.76 4.87 -0.10
C GLN A 294 -6.01 4.39 1.34
N VAL A 295 -6.18 3.08 1.56
CA VAL A 295 -6.46 2.51 2.89
C VAL A 295 -5.20 1.86 3.45
N VAL A 296 -4.88 2.16 4.69
CA VAL A 296 -3.93 1.42 5.52
C VAL A 296 -4.71 0.79 6.67
N PHE A 297 -4.60 -0.52 6.84
CA PHE A 297 -5.19 -1.27 7.93
C PHE A 297 -4.08 -1.87 8.80
N ALA A 298 -4.02 -1.42 10.05
CA ALA A 298 -3.07 -1.88 11.04
C ALA A 298 -3.79 -2.54 12.22
N ALA A 299 -3.26 -3.65 12.71
CA ALA A 299 -3.74 -4.33 13.91
C ALA A 299 -2.62 -4.46 14.94
N ILE A 300 -2.88 -4.00 16.16
CA ILE A 300 -2.12 -4.29 17.37
C ILE A 300 -2.98 -5.25 18.17
N THR A 301 -2.68 -6.55 18.08
CA THR A 301 -3.55 -7.63 18.59
C THR A 301 -2.72 -8.76 19.20
N GLY A 302 -3.37 -9.77 19.78
CA GLY A 302 -2.69 -10.91 20.37
C GLY A 302 -2.06 -11.81 19.30
N ILE A 303 -0.76 -11.65 19.08
CA ILE A 303 0.08 -12.54 18.27
C ILE A 303 1.32 -12.95 19.09
N PRO A 304 1.98 -14.07 18.78
CA PRO A 304 3.16 -14.53 19.52
C PRO A 304 4.37 -13.58 19.39
N GLU A 305 5.04 -13.32 20.51
CA GLU A 305 6.33 -12.61 20.60
C GLU A 305 7.50 -13.57 20.25
N ASP A 306 7.53 -14.08 19.03
CA ASP A 306 8.62 -14.92 18.50
C ASP A 306 9.40 -14.16 17.44
N SER A 307 10.71 -13.99 17.64
CA SER A 307 11.63 -13.38 16.67
C SER A 307 11.61 -14.07 15.30
N ALA A 308 11.18 -15.33 15.20
CA ALA A 308 10.99 -16.00 13.91
C ALA A 308 9.85 -15.38 13.08
N LEU A 309 8.93 -14.65 13.73
CA LEU A 309 7.80 -13.94 13.14
C LEU A 309 8.12 -12.46 12.83
N ASP A 310 9.37 -12.03 13.06
CA ASP A 310 9.81 -10.66 12.72
C ASP A 310 9.66 -10.40 11.22
N PRO A 311 9.22 -9.19 10.80
CA PRO A 311 8.98 -8.84 9.40
C PRO A 311 10.17 -9.13 8.47
N GLU A 312 11.39 -8.91 8.95
CA GLU A 312 12.63 -9.08 8.20
C GLU A 312 12.89 -10.52 7.72
N ASN A 313 12.20 -11.50 8.31
CA ASN A 313 12.36 -12.92 7.96
C ASN A 313 11.46 -13.36 6.80
N PHE A 314 10.60 -12.48 6.27
CA PHE A 314 9.62 -12.82 5.24
C PHE A 314 9.79 -11.95 3.98
N ASN A 315 9.49 -12.53 2.82
CA ASN A 315 9.52 -11.79 1.55
C ASN A 315 8.26 -10.96 1.31
N THR A 316 7.14 -11.35 1.93
CA THR A 316 5.85 -10.68 1.80
C THR A 316 5.12 -10.68 3.14
N ASP A 317 4.27 -9.66 3.35
CA ASP A 317 3.41 -9.57 4.53
C ASP A 317 2.45 -10.78 4.62
N ALA A 318 1.93 -11.24 3.48
CA ALA A 318 1.06 -12.42 3.42
C ALA A 318 1.76 -13.69 3.95
N ASP A 319 3.03 -13.92 3.59
CA ASP A 319 3.79 -15.06 4.10
C ASP A 319 4.01 -14.97 5.62
N ARG A 320 4.25 -13.75 6.13
CA ARG A 320 4.37 -13.49 7.59
C ARG A 320 3.06 -13.81 8.30
N TYR A 321 1.92 -13.30 7.80
CA TYR A 321 0.63 -13.50 8.44
C TYR A 321 0.19 -14.96 8.43
N ALA A 322 0.46 -15.69 7.33
CA ALA A 322 0.27 -17.14 7.29
C ALA A 322 1.12 -17.87 8.36
N ALA A 323 2.38 -17.46 8.54
CA ALA A 323 3.26 -18.03 9.56
C ALA A 323 2.81 -17.70 11.00
N ILE A 324 2.26 -16.50 11.23
CA ILE A 324 1.63 -16.14 12.50
C ILE A 324 0.46 -17.09 12.77
N LEU A 325 -0.48 -17.25 11.82
CA LEU A 325 -1.66 -18.12 11.96
C LEU A 325 -1.29 -19.60 12.18
N ASP A 326 -0.20 -20.07 11.57
CA ASP A 326 0.30 -21.45 11.76
C ASP A 326 1.06 -21.65 13.09
N HIS A 327 1.36 -20.58 13.84
CA HIS A 327 2.10 -20.68 15.09
C HIS A 327 1.25 -21.35 16.19
N PRO A 328 1.81 -22.26 17.02
CA PRO A 328 1.04 -22.94 18.08
C PRO A 328 0.37 -22.02 19.11
N GLY A 329 0.94 -20.84 19.32
CA GLY A 329 0.35 -19.79 20.17
C GLY A 329 -0.95 -19.20 19.63
N MET A 330 -1.26 -19.39 18.34
CA MET A 330 -2.51 -18.93 17.75
C MET A 330 -3.65 -19.96 17.87
N GLU A 331 -3.42 -21.12 18.52
CA GLU A 331 -4.48 -22.10 18.74
C GLU A 331 -5.48 -21.60 19.81
N GLU A 332 -6.76 -21.47 19.43
CA GLU A 332 -7.85 -21.10 20.35
C GLU A 332 -8.26 -22.26 21.26
N VAL A 333 -7.41 -22.58 22.23
CA VAL A 333 -7.66 -23.59 23.27
C VAL A 333 -8.03 -22.92 24.59
N PRO A 334 -9.04 -23.42 25.34
CA PRO A 334 -9.34 -22.91 26.68
C PRO A 334 -8.14 -23.05 27.61
N ASP A 335 -7.83 -22.00 28.37
CA ASP A 335 -6.69 -22.00 29.27
C ASP A 335 -6.92 -23.00 30.43
N PRO A 336 -6.05 -24.01 30.61
CA PRO A 336 -6.14 -24.92 31.72
C PRO A 336 -5.90 -24.25 33.09
N ALA A 337 -5.26 -23.07 33.14
CA ALA A 337 -5.00 -22.35 34.39
C ALA A 337 -6.28 -21.80 35.03
N SER A 338 -7.29 -21.49 34.20
CA SER A 338 -8.61 -20.98 34.61
C SER A 338 -9.72 -22.01 34.43
N ASP A 339 -9.38 -23.31 34.34
CA ASP A 339 -10.36 -24.38 34.11
C ASP A 339 -11.47 -24.42 35.16
N GLY A 340 -12.71 -24.40 34.68
CA GLY A 340 -13.92 -24.40 35.51
C GLY A 340 -14.15 -23.11 36.32
N GLN A 341 -13.38 -22.04 36.06
CA GLN A 341 -13.64 -20.72 36.64
C GLN A 341 -14.66 -19.94 35.77
N GLN A 342 -15.24 -18.91 36.37
CA GLN A 342 -16.23 -18.04 35.70
C GLN A 342 -15.60 -17.20 34.60
N ASP A 343 -14.34 -16.81 34.75
CA ASP A 343 -13.51 -16.00 33.86
C ASP A 343 -12.60 -16.85 32.95
N GLN A 344 -12.94 -18.14 32.72
CA GLN A 344 -12.13 -18.96 31.84
C GLN A 344 -12.01 -18.33 30.44
N ALA A 345 -10.78 -18.10 30.02
CA ALA A 345 -10.42 -17.50 28.73
C ALA A 345 -9.64 -18.50 27.87
N LEU A 346 -9.26 -18.08 26.67
CA LEU A 346 -8.33 -18.83 25.83
C LEU A 346 -6.91 -18.77 26.40
N THR A 347 -6.09 -19.76 26.11
CA THR A 347 -4.64 -19.67 26.33
C THR A 347 -4.12 -18.46 25.55
N PRO A 348 -3.40 -17.52 26.20
CA PRO A 348 -2.91 -16.33 25.52
C PRO A 348 -1.95 -16.66 24.38
N ALA A 349 -2.04 -15.93 23.28
CA ALA A 349 -1.05 -15.97 22.21
C ALA A 349 0.27 -15.32 22.64
N CYS A 350 0.18 -14.32 23.52
CA CYS A 350 1.31 -13.62 24.10
C CYS A 350 1.03 -13.19 25.54
N ILE A 351 2.11 -12.93 26.28
CA ILE A 351 2.10 -12.39 27.64
C ILE A 351 3.20 -11.34 27.70
N ALA A 352 2.86 -10.13 28.16
CA ALA A 352 3.82 -9.04 28.25
C ALA A 352 4.91 -9.32 29.29
N GLY A 353 6.17 -9.03 28.95
CA GLY A 353 7.34 -9.35 29.79
C GLY A 353 7.41 -8.52 31.09
N ASP A 354 6.80 -7.34 31.08
CA ASP A 354 6.65 -6.42 32.22
C ASP A 354 5.47 -6.75 33.14
N GLY A 355 4.63 -7.72 32.77
CA GLY A 355 3.42 -8.11 33.48
C GLY A 355 2.22 -7.19 33.26
N SER A 356 2.28 -6.32 32.25
CA SER A 356 1.19 -5.40 31.88
C SER A 356 -0.01 -6.06 31.22
N GLY A 357 0.02 -7.37 30.95
CA GLY A 357 -1.15 -8.08 30.45
C GLY A 357 -0.81 -9.31 29.61
N ALA A 358 -1.86 -9.90 29.05
CA ALA A 358 -1.80 -11.05 28.16
C ALA A 358 -2.97 -10.99 27.19
N ALA A 359 -2.75 -11.40 25.94
CA ALA A 359 -3.77 -11.28 24.91
C ALA A 359 -4.19 -12.64 24.35
N ALA A 360 -5.49 -12.79 24.10
CA ALA A 360 -6.03 -13.94 23.40
C ALA A 360 -5.55 -13.98 21.93
N PRO A 361 -5.53 -15.16 21.28
CA PRO A 361 -5.18 -15.26 19.88
C PRO A 361 -6.11 -14.43 18.97
N GLY A 362 -5.57 -13.37 18.35
CA GLY A 362 -6.30 -12.50 17.40
C GLY A 362 -6.52 -13.14 16.02
N VAL A 363 -6.96 -14.39 15.98
CA VAL A 363 -7.00 -15.23 14.76
C VAL A 363 -7.79 -14.56 13.64
N ARG A 364 -9.03 -14.13 13.92
CA ARG A 364 -9.91 -13.56 12.88
C ARG A 364 -9.44 -12.20 12.39
N ILE A 365 -8.80 -11.43 13.27
CA ILE A 365 -8.16 -10.17 12.90
C ILE A 365 -7.00 -10.47 11.94
N VAL A 366 -6.10 -11.39 12.27
CA VAL A 366 -4.96 -11.75 11.40
C VAL A 366 -5.43 -12.39 10.09
N GLU A 367 -6.45 -13.25 10.08
CA GLU A 367 -7.07 -13.78 8.86
C GLU A 367 -7.62 -12.66 7.95
N THR A 368 -8.16 -11.59 8.54
CA THR A 368 -8.62 -10.42 7.78
C THR A 368 -7.45 -9.66 7.17
N VAL A 369 -6.36 -9.44 7.92
CA VAL A 369 -5.18 -8.75 7.40
C VAL A 369 -4.47 -9.58 6.32
N GLU A 370 -4.36 -10.89 6.51
CA GLU A 370 -3.88 -11.83 5.50
C GLU A 370 -4.74 -11.76 4.23
N GLY A 371 -6.06 -11.77 4.36
CA GLY A 371 -6.99 -11.64 3.23
C GLY A 371 -6.80 -10.33 2.45
N LEU A 372 -6.54 -9.22 3.14
CA LEU A 372 -6.23 -7.93 2.52
C LEU A 372 -4.91 -7.96 1.73
N ALA A 373 -3.88 -8.61 2.28
CA ALA A 373 -2.56 -8.76 1.68
C ALA A 373 -2.57 -9.71 0.46
N ILE A 374 -3.19 -10.89 0.57
CA ILE A 374 -3.21 -11.92 -0.49
C ILE A 374 -4.08 -11.49 -1.67
N SER A 375 -5.19 -10.80 -1.41
CA SER A 375 -6.15 -10.42 -2.45
C SER A 375 -5.61 -9.33 -3.39
N ASN A 376 -4.38 -8.83 -3.17
CA ASN A 376 -3.77 -7.72 -3.91
C ASN A 376 -4.73 -6.53 -4.02
N THR A 377 -5.45 -6.26 -2.93
CA THR A 377 -6.48 -5.21 -2.85
C THR A 377 -5.88 -3.83 -3.11
N GLY A 378 -4.61 -3.65 -2.75
CA GLY A 378 -3.94 -2.37 -2.71
C GLY A 378 -3.85 -1.79 -1.30
N VAL A 379 -4.58 -2.35 -0.32
CA VAL A 379 -4.58 -1.90 1.07
C VAL A 379 -3.19 -2.12 1.70
N GLY A 380 -2.68 -1.10 2.40
CA GLY A 380 -1.48 -1.25 3.21
C GLY A 380 -1.78 -2.02 4.49
N THR A 381 -1.02 -3.08 4.80
CA THR A 381 -1.29 -3.94 5.97
C THR A 381 -0.16 -3.90 6.98
N VAL A 382 -0.49 -3.91 8.27
CA VAL A 382 0.45 -4.04 9.39
C VAL A 382 -0.19 -4.91 10.49
N VAL A 383 0.55 -5.85 11.06
CA VAL A 383 0.12 -6.63 12.23
C VAL A 383 1.27 -6.68 13.21
N GLU A 384 1.04 -6.22 14.43
CA GLU A 384 2.00 -6.22 15.51
C GLU A 384 1.35 -6.70 16.81
N SER A 385 2.18 -7.12 17.75
CA SER A 385 1.73 -7.68 19.02
C SER A 385 1.36 -6.60 20.02
N ILE A 386 0.24 -6.80 20.71
CA ILE A 386 -0.17 -5.98 21.86
C ILE A 386 0.63 -6.30 23.14
N CYS A 387 1.34 -7.42 23.20
CA CYS A 387 2.13 -7.78 24.38
C CYS A 387 3.54 -7.19 24.37
N ALA A 388 3.86 -6.32 23.40
CA ALA A 388 5.15 -5.67 23.33
C ALA A 388 5.42 -4.81 24.59
N ASP A 389 6.69 -4.75 25.00
CA ASP A 389 7.10 -3.95 26.17
C ASP A 389 6.73 -2.47 25.99
N ASP A 390 6.78 -1.97 24.75
CA ASP A 390 6.24 -0.68 24.33
C ASP A 390 5.65 -0.76 22.91
N TYR A 391 4.75 0.16 22.55
CA TYR A 391 4.15 0.21 21.21
C TYR A 391 4.93 1.07 20.21
N ALA A 392 6.15 1.52 20.54
CA ALA A 392 6.93 2.33 19.63
C ALA A 392 7.26 1.60 18.32
N PRO A 393 7.77 0.34 18.31
CA PRO A 393 8.01 -0.40 17.08
C PRO A 393 6.74 -0.57 16.25
N ALA A 394 5.62 -0.89 16.91
CA ALA A 394 4.35 -1.09 16.22
C ALA A 394 3.85 0.19 15.53
N LEU A 395 3.89 1.30 16.25
CA LEU A 395 3.52 2.60 15.69
C LEU A 395 4.51 3.07 14.61
N ASN A 396 5.80 2.75 14.73
CA ASN A 396 6.79 3.06 13.70
C ASN A 396 6.47 2.32 12.39
N ALA A 397 6.14 1.02 12.46
CA ALA A 397 5.74 0.24 11.29
C ALA A 397 4.48 0.82 10.61
N ILE A 398 3.52 1.28 11.43
CA ILE A 398 2.31 1.96 10.95
C ILE A 398 2.66 3.29 10.27
N VAL A 399 3.51 4.10 10.90
CA VAL A 399 3.99 5.38 10.35
C VAL A 399 4.73 5.15 9.04
N ASP A 400 5.61 4.15 8.95
CA ASP A 400 6.34 3.83 7.73
C ASP A 400 5.38 3.43 6.59
N ARG A 401 4.31 2.70 6.91
CA ARG A 401 3.29 2.31 5.92
C ARG A 401 2.45 3.51 5.47
N ILE A 402 2.05 4.38 6.40
CA ILE A 402 1.35 5.64 6.09
C ILE A 402 2.26 6.55 5.25
N ALA A 403 3.53 6.67 5.63
CA ALA A 403 4.52 7.47 4.91
C ALA A 403 4.75 6.93 3.49
N ALA A 404 4.82 5.61 3.30
CA ALA A 404 4.90 5.00 1.97
C ALA A 404 3.67 5.33 1.11
N ALA A 405 2.48 5.37 1.70
CA ALA A 405 1.25 5.77 1.01
C ALA A 405 1.16 7.30 0.75
N LEU A 406 1.77 8.11 1.61
CA LEU A 406 1.86 9.58 1.45
C LEU A 406 2.93 10.00 0.43
N ARG A 407 4.00 9.21 0.28
CA ARG A 407 5.12 9.48 -0.63
C ARG A 407 4.69 9.22 -2.08
N GLN A 408 4.60 10.30 -2.86
CA GLN A 408 4.42 10.24 -4.32
C GLN A 408 5.46 9.31 -4.98
N LEU A 409 5.01 8.49 -5.94
CA LEU A 409 5.72 7.63 -6.91
C LEU A 409 7.27 7.65 -6.87
N CYS A 410 7.90 7.01 -5.89
CA CYS A 410 9.31 6.62 -6.02
C CYS A 410 9.45 5.58 -7.14
N LEU A 411 10.46 5.75 -7.99
CA LEU A 411 10.68 4.89 -9.15
C LEU A 411 11.64 3.75 -8.80
N PRO A 412 11.32 2.50 -9.21
CA PRO A 412 12.08 1.31 -8.81
C PRO A 412 13.45 1.21 -9.49
N ARG A 413 13.70 2.01 -10.53
CA ARG A 413 14.96 2.01 -11.28
C ARG A 413 15.24 3.38 -11.92
N PRO A 414 16.51 3.69 -12.24
CA PRO A 414 16.87 4.90 -12.96
C PRO A 414 16.30 4.93 -14.37
N LEU A 415 16.04 6.15 -14.82
CA LEU A 415 15.57 6.47 -16.17
C LEU A 415 16.60 7.33 -16.90
N ASN A 416 16.76 7.09 -18.20
CA ASN A 416 17.65 7.87 -19.04
C ASN A 416 16.94 9.15 -19.51
N ARG A 417 17.63 10.29 -19.34
CA ARG A 417 17.22 11.58 -19.91
C ARG A 417 17.75 11.72 -21.33
N THR A 418 16.90 12.21 -22.23
CA THR A 418 17.25 12.66 -23.58
C THR A 418 18.06 13.96 -23.56
N ALA A 419 18.54 14.41 -24.73
CA ALA A 419 19.25 15.70 -24.85
C ALA A 419 18.43 16.93 -24.46
N GLN A 420 17.10 16.80 -24.41
CA GLN A 420 16.18 17.83 -23.93
C GLN A 420 15.91 17.73 -22.42
N ASN A 421 16.66 16.91 -21.67
CA ASN A 421 16.50 16.68 -20.23
C ASN A 421 15.11 16.16 -19.82
N ILE A 422 14.46 15.41 -20.70
CA ILE A 422 13.21 14.70 -20.44
C ILE A 422 13.44 13.18 -20.55
N VAL A 423 12.63 12.38 -19.86
CA VAL A 423 12.61 10.92 -19.96
C VAL A 423 11.52 10.45 -20.91
N ASN A 424 11.71 9.29 -21.56
CA ASN A 424 10.73 8.67 -22.46
C ASN A 424 9.61 7.97 -21.67
N CYS A 425 8.89 8.76 -20.87
CA CYS A 425 7.75 8.34 -20.08
C CYS A 425 6.63 9.37 -20.18
N GLU A 426 5.41 8.92 -19.93
CA GLU A 426 4.22 9.76 -19.84
C GLU A 426 3.57 9.59 -18.48
N VAL A 427 3.10 10.70 -17.91
CA VAL A 427 2.17 10.68 -16.78
C VAL A 427 0.77 10.94 -17.34
N ARG A 428 -0.11 9.95 -17.19
CA ARG A 428 -1.51 10.00 -17.61
C ARG A 428 -2.40 10.11 -16.39
N GLU A 429 -3.32 11.06 -16.42
CA GLU A 429 -4.25 11.39 -15.35
C GLU A 429 -5.66 11.10 -15.82
N VAL A 430 -6.27 10.03 -15.31
CA VAL A 430 -7.69 9.74 -15.52
C VAL A 430 -8.48 10.64 -14.58
N GLN A 431 -9.36 11.46 -15.16
CA GLN A 431 -10.07 12.51 -14.48
C GLN A 431 -11.21 11.97 -13.58
N PRO A 432 -11.51 12.67 -12.47
CA PRO A 432 -12.74 12.48 -11.70
C PRO A 432 -14.03 12.62 -12.52
N ALA A 433 -15.15 12.32 -11.88
CA ALA A 433 -16.44 12.23 -12.56
C ALA A 433 -16.88 13.63 -12.96
N GLY A 434 -17.11 13.86 -14.25
CA GLY A 434 -17.57 15.16 -14.73
C GLY A 434 -16.51 16.27 -14.71
N THR A 435 -15.23 15.95 -14.53
CA THR A 435 -14.13 16.91 -14.71
C THR A 435 -13.45 16.75 -16.07
N ASP A 436 -12.85 17.84 -16.55
CA ASP A 436 -12.16 17.90 -17.84
C ASP A 436 -10.66 18.19 -17.65
N CYS A 437 -9.88 18.00 -18.70
CA CYS A 437 -8.45 18.30 -18.67
C CYS A 437 -8.20 19.81 -18.57
N ASP A 438 -7.63 20.24 -17.44
CA ASP A 438 -7.32 21.64 -17.18
C ASP A 438 -5.97 22.05 -17.81
N GLU A 439 -6.04 22.76 -18.93
CA GLU A 439 -4.87 23.31 -19.62
C GLU A 439 -4.10 24.32 -18.73
N GLU A 440 -4.78 25.03 -17.82
CA GLU A 440 -4.14 25.96 -16.87
C GLU A 440 -3.34 25.24 -15.78
N ARG A 441 -3.41 23.90 -15.75
CA ARG A 441 -2.56 23.04 -14.93
C ARG A 441 -1.59 22.22 -15.78
N GLY A 442 -1.47 22.48 -17.08
CA GLY A 442 -0.58 21.73 -17.97
C GLY A 442 -1.09 20.34 -18.35
N ARG A 443 -2.42 20.13 -18.35
CA ARG A 443 -3.05 18.89 -18.83
C ARG A 443 -3.43 19.02 -20.30
N VAL A 444 -3.23 17.95 -21.06
CA VAL A 444 -3.65 17.83 -22.46
C VAL A 444 -4.58 16.63 -22.58
N LEU A 445 -5.81 16.82 -23.05
CA LEU A 445 -6.74 15.72 -23.29
C LEU A 445 -6.18 14.78 -24.37
N ILE A 446 -6.04 13.49 -24.05
CA ILE A 446 -5.56 12.46 -24.98
C ILE A 446 -6.60 11.38 -25.29
N GLY A 447 -7.67 11.29 -24.52
CA GLY A 447 -8.74 10.32 -24.77
C GLY A 447 -9.70 10.15 -23.61
N THR A 448 -10.41 9.03 -23.61
CA THR A 448 -11.30 8.63 -22.52
C THR A 448 -11.09 7.16 -22.15
N GLU A 449 -11.40 6.80 -20.91
CA GLU A 449 -11.30 5.45 -20.38
C GLU A 449 -12.56 5.08 -19.59
N ASP A 450 -13.08 3.87 -19.77
CA ASP A 450 -14.19 3.35 -18.97
C ASP A 450 -13.62 2.72 -17.68
N VAL A 451 -13.86 3.38 -16.54
CA VAL A 451 -13.45 2.91 -15.21
C VAL A 451 -14.59 2.21 -14.46
N GLY A 452 -15.72 1.97 -15.14
CA GLY A 452 -16.92 1.38 -14.57
C GLY A 452 -16.81 -0.11 -14.31
N SER A 453 -17.65 -0.62 -13.42
CA SER A 453 -17.79 -2.07 -13.19
C SER A 453 -18.70 -2.71 -14.25
N GLN A 454 -18.59 -4.04 -14.41
CA GLN A 454 -19.37 -4.82 -15.40
C GLN A 454 -20.88 -4.51 -15.30
N GLY A 455 -21.40 -3.71 -16.23
CA GLY A 455 -22.80 -3.32 -16.32
C GLY A 455 -23.12 -1.84 -16.01
N SER A 456 -22.14 -1.05 -15.57
CA SER A 456 -22.26 0.39 -15.35
C SER A 456 -21.05 1.12 -15.91
N ALA A 457 -21.11 1.51 -17.19
CA ALA A 457 -20.04 2.26 -17.84
C ALA A 457 -19.81 3.60 -17.16
N ASP A 458 -18.56 3.92 -16.89
CA ASP A 458 -18.12 5.14 -16.24
C ASP A 458 -16.94 5.73 -17.00
N VAL A 459 -17.26 6.49 -18.05
CA VAL A 459 -16.27 7.00 -19.00
C VAL A 459 -15.68 8.30 -18.49
N ARG A 460 -14.37 8.30 -18.24
CA ARG A 460 -13.59 9.43 -17.72
C ARG A 460 -12.63 9.97 -18.76
N ASN A 461 -12.36 11.28 -18.69
CA ASN A 461 -11.34 11.91 -19.53
C ASN A 461 -9.95 11.45 -19.09
N VAL A 462 -9.05 11.20 -20.04
CA VAL A 462 -7.65 10.87 -19.77
C VAL A 462 -6.81 12.02 -20.28
N CYS A 463 -6.07 12.65 -19.37
CA CYS A 463 -5.18 13.74 -19.65
C CYS A 463 -3.73 13.27 -19.62
N ARG A 464 -2.91 13.73 -20.56
CA ARG A 464 -1.45 13.68 -20.43
C ARG A 464 -0.99 14.92 -19.67
N ILE A 465 -0.19 14.74 -18.63
CA ILE A 465 0.45 15.86 -17.92
C ILE A 465 1.74 16.22 -18.66
N THR A 466 1.94 17.51 -18.90
CA THR A 466 3.14 18.05 -19.55
C THR A 466 4.39 17.68 -18.76
N GLN A 467 5.39 17.09 -19.42
CA GLN A 467 6.70 16.83 -18.81
C GLN A 467 7.58 18.07 -18.95
N LEU A 468 8.24 18.47 -17.87
CA LEU A 468 9.18 19.57 -17.82
C LEU A 468 10.63 19.03 -17.83
N PRO A 469 11.53 19.62 -18.64
CA PRO A 469 12.96 19.32 -18.60
C PRO A 469 13.54 19.50 -17.20
N SER A 470 14.32 18.54 -16.72
CA SER A 470 14.94 18.61 -15.39
C SER A 470 16.33 18.00 -15.38
N ASP A 471 17.28 18.64 -14.71
CA ASP A 471 18.62 18.10 -14.45
C ASP A 471 19.17 18.65 -13.12
N PRO A 472 20.06 17.91 -12.43
CA PRO A 472 20.67 18.32 -11.16
C PRO A 472 21.35 19.70 -11.19
N THR A 473 21.84 20.13 -12.36
CA THR A 473 22.55 21.40 -12.55
C THR A 473 21.60 22.59 -12.70
N ALA A 474 20.50 22.41 -13.44
CA ALA A 474 19.47 23.42 -13.64
C ALA A 474 18.53 23.57 -12.43
N GLY A 475 18.37 22.52 -11.63
CA GLY A 475 17.47 22.50 -10.49
C GLY A 475 16.00 22.25 -10.86
N ILE A 476 15.08 22.55 -9.94
CA ILE A 476 13.64 22.32 -10.13
C ILE A 476 13.12 23.20 -11.28
N PRO A 477 12.46 22.63 -12.30
CA PRO A 477 11.97 23.40 -13.44
C PRO A 477 10.84 24.36 -13.06
N THR A 478 10.72 25.44 -13.84
CA THR A 478 9.60 26.39 -13.73
C THR A 478 8.53 26.07 -14.79
N GLY A 479 7.27 26.36 -14.48
CA GLY A 479 6.12 26.05 -15.34
C GLY A 479 5.15 25.06 -14.69
N LEU A 480 4.20 24.55 -15.46
CA LEU A 480 3.14 23.66 -14.99
C LEU A 480 3.31 22.27 -15.62
N GLY A 481 3.74 21.30 -14.82
CA GLY A 481 3.92 19.94 -15.29
C GLY A 481 4.56 19.01 -14.25
N TRP A 482 4.94 17.83 -14.70
CA TRP A 482 5.72 16.88 -13.93
C TRP A 482 7.17 16.85 -14.42
N PHE A 483 8.10 16.39 -13.59
CA PHE A 483 9.50 16.21 -13.97
C PHE A 483 10.10 14.96 -13.30
N TYR A 484 11.15 14.42 -13.91
CA TYR A 484 11.90 13.30 -13.35
C TYR A 484 12.91 13.84 -12.33
N ASP A 485 12.70 13.49 -11.07
CA ASP A 485 13.47 14.00 -9.96
C ASP A 485 14.34 12.90 -9.36
N ASP A 486 15.65 13.11 -9.41
CA ASP A 486 16.69 12.24 -8.85
C ASP A 486 17.77 13.07 -8.14
N PHE A 487 17.46 14.32 -7.79
CA PHE A 487 18.47 15.28 -7.33
C PHE A 487 18.00 16.20 -6.21
N THR A 488 16.69 16.38 -6.00
CA THR A 488 16.23 17.24 -4.91
C THR A 488 16.46 16.58 -3.56
N ALA A 489 16.75 17.40 -2.54
CA ALA A 489 16.88 16.90 -1.16
C ALA A 489 15.59 16.22 -0.67
N GLU A 490 14.44 16.69 -1.14
CA GLU A 490 13.15 16.09 -0.85
C GLU A 490 13.04 14.66 -1.43
N THR A 491 13.48 14.45 -2.67
CA THR A 491 13.52 13.12 -3.29
C THR A 491 14.52 12.21 -2.59
N ALA A 492 15.71 12.71 -2.25
CA ALA A 492 16.72 11.94 -1.53
C ALA A 492 16.21 11.45 -0.16
N SER A 493 15.45 12.29 0.56
CA SER A 493 14.80 11.90 1.82
C SER A 493 13.64 10.92 1.57
N ALA A 494 12.72 11.28 0.66
CA ALA A 494 11.49 10.53 0.41
C ALA A 494 11.70 9.14 -0.20
N CYS A 495 12.75 8.94 -1.00
CA CYS A 495 13.06 7.67 -1.66
C CYS A 495 14.32 7.00 -1.10
N SER A 496 14.70 7.31 0.14
CA SER A 496 15.90 6.79 0.82
C SER A 496 15.96 5.26 0.97
N PHE A 497 14.81 4.59 0.91
CA PHE A 497 14.70 3.13 0.91
C PHE A 497 15.15 2.47 -0.41
N ASN A 498 15.27 3.25 -1.50
CA ASN A 498 15.82 2.79 -2.77
C ASN A 498 17.20 3.45 -2.99
N PRO A 499 18.30 2.71 -3.21
CA PRO A 499 19.63 3.29 -3.39
C PRO A 499 19.72 4.39 -4.46
N GLU A 500 18.85 4.32 -5.47
CA GLU A 500 18.84 5.17 -6.63
C GLU A 500 18.02 6.46 -6.44
N GLN A 501 17.24 6.56 -5.35
CA GLN A 501 16.62 7.80 -4.88
C GLN A 501 15.99 8.67 -5.97
N GLN A 502 15.02 8.12 -6.72
CA GLN A 502 14.35 8.83 -7.81
C GLN A 502 12.83 8.75 -7.73
N ARG A 503 12.12 9.75 -8.25
CA ARG A 503 10.65 9.79 -8.29
C ARG A 503 10.08 10.63 -9.42
N VAL A 504 8.77 10.56 -9.58
CA VAL A 504 7.99 11.53 -10.36
C VAL A 504 7.59 12.68 -9.43
N SER A 505 8.04 13.90 -9.76
CA SER A 505 7.70 15.12 -9.02
C SER A 505 6.82 16.05 -9.86
N PHE A 506 6.04 16.91 -9.21
CA PHE A 506 5.19 17.91 -9.87
C PHE A 506 5.58 19.31 -9.44
N THR A 507 5.50 20.29 -10.36
CA THR A 507 5.63 21.70 -9.98
C THR A 507 4.38 22.20 -9.25
N GLU A 508 4.51 23.30 -8.51
CA GLU A 508 3.40 23.92 -7.79
C GLU A 508 2.22 24.22 -8.74
N GLY A 509 1.00 23.80 -8.35
CA GLY A 509 -0.21 23.92 -9.19
C GLY A 509 -0.37 22.83 -10.26
N ALA A 510 0.65 22.01 -10.51
CA ALA A 510 0.62 20.93 -11.49
C ALA A 510 0.42 19.53 -10.88
N ALA A 511 0.33 19.41 -9.56
CA ALA A 511 -0.01 18.15 -8.91
C ALA A 511 -1.38 17.61 -9.41
N PRO A 512 -1.58 16.30 -9.55
CA PRO A 512 -2.86 15.68 -9.89
C PRO A 512 -3.98 16.09 -8.93
N ILE A 513 -5.21 16.19 -9.43
CA ILE A 513 -6.36 16.56 -8.59
C ILE A 513 -6.90 15.36 -7.81
N THR A 514 -7.55 15.64 -6.68
CA THR A 514 -8.28 14.65 -5.89
C THR A 514 -9.19 13.78 -6.75
N GLY A 515 -9.16 12.47 -6.52
CA GLY A 515 -9.97 11.48 -7.24
C GLY A 515 -9.49 11.19 -8.66
N ALA A 516 -8.42 11.84 -9.13
CA ALA A 516 -7.76 11.48 -10.37
C ALA A 516 -6.87 10.25 -10.16
N ARG A 517 -6.86 9.34 -11.13
CA ARG A 517 -5.98 8.18 -11.12
C ARG A 517 -4.79 8.46 -11.99
N VAL A 518 -3.59 8.36 -11.43
CA VAL A 518 -2.36 8.64 -12.17
C VAL A 518 -1.71 7.33 -12.60
N ARG A 519 -1.40 7.26 -13.89
CA ARG A 519 -0.61 6.21 -14.51
C ARG A 519 0.71 6.80 -14.94
N PHE A 520 1.77 6.18 -14.46
CA PHE A 520 3.09 6.41 -15.03
C PHE A 520 3.38 5.31 -16.05
N GLU A 521 3.64 5.70 -17.30
CA GLU A 521 3.91 4.79 -18.41
C GLU A 521 5.29 5.11 -18.99
N CYS A 522 6.27 4.25 -18.74
CA CYS A 522 7.60 4.38 -19.33
C CYS A 522 7.78 3.44 -20.51
N LEU A 523 8.25 3.98 -21.63
CA LEU A 523 8.60 3.25 -22.84
C LEU A 523 10.09 3.42 -23.11
N GLN A 524 10.92 2.98 -22.15
CA GLN A 524 12.37 2.93 -22.31
C GLN A 524 12.96 1.64 -21.74
N THR A 525 13.98 1.13 -22.44
CA THR A 525 14.81 0.04 -21.94
C THR A 525 15.50 0.46 -20.65
N ALA A 526 15.65 -0.48 -19.72
CA ALA A 526 16.49 -0.22 -18.55
C ALA A 526 17.93 0.04 -19.00
N PRO A 527 18.62 0.99 -18.36
CA PRO A 527 20.05 1.12 -18.55
C PRO A 527 20.69 -0.25 -18.26
N PRO A 528 21.64 -0.71 -19.09
CA PRO A 528 22.40 -1.90 -18.77
C PRO A 528 23.18 -1.67 -17.46
N GLN A 529 23.63 -2.76 -16.82
CA GLN A 529 24.41 -2.68 -15.57
C GLN A 529 25.87 -2.24 -15.82
N ASP A 530 26.35 -2.46 -17.05
CA ASP A 530 27.65 -2.03 -17.55
C ASP A 530 27.49 -1.27 -18.87
N VAL A 531 28.52 -0.50 -19.27
CA VAL A 531 28.52 0.28 -20.52
C VAL A 531 28.26 -0.64 -21.72
N ASP A 532 27.12 -0.40 -22.38
CA ASP A 532 26.62 -1.15 -23.53
C ASP A 532 25.55 -0.33 -24.28
N VAL A 533 24.94 -0.91 -25.32
CA VAL A 533 23.81 -0.31 -26.03
C VAL A 533 22.70 0.11 -25.06
N GLY A 534 22.33 1.39 -25.08
CA GLY A 534 21.33 1.97 -24.17
C GLY A 534 21.90 2.54 -22.87
N TRP A 535 23.22 2.48 -22.66
CA TRP A 535 23.90 3.15 -21.54
C TRP A 535 23.87 4.67 -21.68
N PRO A 536 23.59 5.45 -20.62
CA PRO A 536 23.53 6.91 -20.69
C PRO A 536 24.88 7.54 -20.99
N CYS A 537 24.92 8.53 -21.90
CA CYS A 537 26.13 9.22 -22.33
C CYS A 537 25.88 10.68 -22.66
N THR A 538 26.94 11.50 -22.58
CA THR A 538 27.01 12.87 -23.09
C THR A 538 28.19 13.09 -24.05
N SER A 539 29.03 12.06 -24.26
CA SER A 539 30.11 12.01 -25.25
C SER A 539 30.50 10.56 -25.55
N ASP A 540 31.13 10.32 -26.70
CA ASP A 540 31.59 8.99 -27.13
C ASP A 540 32.55 8.33 -26.13
N ALA A 541 33.34 9.12 -25.41
CA ALA A 541 34.27 8.61 -24.38
C ALA A 541 33.57 7.87 -23.22
N GLN A 542 32.26 8.08 -23.02
CA GLN A 542 31.48 7.38 -21.99
C GLN A 542 30.84 6.08 -22.49
N CYS A 543 30.98 5.80 -23.78
CA CYS A 543 30.48 4.59 -24.41
C CYS A 543 31.53 3.48 -24.49
N ASP A 544 32.70 3.67 -23.87
CA ASP A 544 33.77 2.69 -23.80
C ASP A 544 33.43 1.57 -22.79
N PRO A 545 33.28 0.30 -23.24
CA PRO A 545 33.01 -0.82 -22.37
C PRO A 545 34.18 -1.16 -21.45
N ASN A 546 33.87 -1.40 -20.17
CA ASN A 546 34.80 -1.42 -19.04
C ASN A 546 36.23 -1.95 -19.37
N PRO A 547 37.26 -1.09 -19.26
CA PRO A 547 38.65 -1.45 -19.57
C PRO A 547 39.28 -2.46 -18.60
N ASP A 548 38.67 -2.74 -17.44
CA ASP A 548 39.14 -3.79 -16.53
C ASP A 548 38.95 -5.21 -17.11
N ASN A 549 38.12 -5.36 -18.15
CA ASN A 549 37.93 -6.60 -18.89
C ASN A 549 38.92 -6.77 -20.06
N CYS A 550 39.91 -5.88 -20.16
CA CYS A 550 40.94 -5.94 -21.18
C CYS A 550 42.04 -6.96 -20.87
N LEU A 551 42.54 -7.61 -21.92
CA LEU A 551 43.70 -8.50 -21.78
C LEU A 551 44.98 -7.68 -21.70
N GLU A 552 45.99 -8.25 -21.05
CA GLU A 552 47.29 -7.60 -20.88
C GLU A 552 47.95 -7.33 -22.25
N GLY A 553 48.11 -6.04 -22.60
CA GLY A 553 48.69 -5.60 -23.88
C GLY A 553 47.69 -5.14 -24.94
N GLU A 554 46.40 -5.08 -24.63
CA GLU A 554 45.39 -4.44 -25.49
C GLU A 554 45.43 -2.92 -25.38
N ALA A 555 45.05 -2.23 -26.45
CA ALA A 555 44.84 -0.78 -26.44
C ALA A 555 43.55 -0.45 -25.68
N VAL A 556 43.63 0.51 -24.74
CA VAL A 556 42.53 0.85 -23.81
C VAL A 556 42.19 2.34 -23.79
N THR A 557 42.88 3.14 -24.61
CA THR A 557 42.57 4.56 -24.78
C THR A 557 42.21 4.84 -26.23
N THR A 558 41.37 5.84 -26.46
CA THR A 558 40.94 6.24 -27.82
C THR A 558 42.14 6.47 -28.75
N ALA A 559 43.21 7.12 -28.26
CA ALA A 559 44.42 7.38 -29.05
C ALA A 559 45.22 6.12 -29.39
N GLU A 560 45.23 5.11 -28.50
CA GLU A 560 45.88 3.82 -28.76
C GLU A 560 45.03 2.94 -29.69
N CYS A 561 43.70 2.99 -29.52
CA CYS A 561 42.74 2.31 -30.39
C CYS A 561 42.74 2.87 -31.82
N GLU A 562 42.86 4.18 -32.00
CA GLU A 562 43.05 4.80 -33.31
C GLU A 562 44.37 4.36 -33.98
N ALA A 563 45.42 4.10 -33.19
CA ALA A 563 46.72 3.69 -33.68
C ALA A 563 46.80 2.19 -34.05
N ASP A 564 46.05 1.34 -33.35
CA ASP A 564 45.92 -0.10 -33.66
C ASP A 564 44.48 -0.61 -33.44
N PRO A 565 43.56 -0.34 -34.38
CA PRO A 565 42.14 -0.70 -34.25
C PRO A 565 41.90 -2.21 -34.11
N ALA A 566 42.84 -3.04 -34.58
CA ALA A 566 42.75 -4.49 -34.52
C ALA A 566 43.04 -5.05 -33.12
N ASN A 567 43.64 -4.24 -32.24
CA ASN A 567 44.02 -4.59 -30.88
C ASN A 567 43.30 -3.71 -29.82
N CYS A 568 42.25 -2.99 -30.24
CA CYS A 568 41.43 -2.19 -29.33
C CYS A 568 40.55 -3.10 -28.47
N CYS A 569 40.63 -2.92 -27.15
CA CYS A 569 39.91 -3.73 -26.19
C CYS A 569 38.38 -3.62 -26.36
N GLU A 570 37.86 -2.41 -26.57
CA GLU A 570 36.44 -2.15 -26.83
C GLU A 570 35.92 -3.03 -27.98
N THR A 571 36.62 -3.03 -29.11
CA THR A 571 36.22 -3.79 -30.30
C THR A 571 36.17 -5.30 -30.02
N ARG A 572 37.10 -5.83 -29.20
CA ARG A 572 37.05 -7.24 -28.77
C ARG A 572 35.84 -7.50 -27.86
N LEU A 573 35.60 -6.67 -26.85
CA LEU A 573 34.48 -6.83 -25.91
C LEU A 573 33.13 -6.77 -26.64
N LEU A 574 32.97 -5.85 -27.59
CA LEU A 574 31.77 -5.76 -28.43
C LEU A 574 31.66 -6.96 -29.37
N LYS A 575 32.76 -7.43 -29.95
CA LYS A 575 32.77 -8.64 -30.78
C LYS A 575 32.38 -9.89 -30.00
N GLU A 576 32.87 -10.05 -28.77
CA GLU A 576 32.49 -11.16 -27.89
C GLU A 576 30.99 -11.13 -27.53
N ARG A 577 30.43 -9.93 -27.30
CA ARG A 577 29.00 -9.76 -26.97
C ARG A 577 28.08 -9.96 -28.18
N TYR A 578 28.43 -9.40 -29.33
CA TYR A 578 27.54 -9.29 -30.48
C TYR A 578 27.87 -10.22 -31.66
N ASP A 579 29.02 -10.90 -31.62
CA ASP A 579 29.54 -11.75 -32.69
C ASP A 579 29.60 -11.00 -34.04
N ARG A 580 30.13 -9.77 -34.00
CA ARG A 580 30.29 -8.87 -35.16
C ARG A 580 31.63 -8.16 -35.12
N ASP A 581 32.19 -7.93 -36.30
CA ASP A 581 33.46 -7.22 -36.48
C ASP A 581 33.22 -5.71 -36.65
N ASN A 582 34.20 -4.90 -36.22
CA ASN A 582 34.24 -3.43 -36.40
C ASN A 582 33.03 -2.69 -35.79
N LEU A 583 32.67 -3.07 -34.56
CA LEU A 583 31.68 -2.35 -33.77
C LEU A 583 32.37 -1.33 -32.86
N GLU A 584 31.75 -0.18 -32.74
CA GLU A 584 32.09 0.91 -31.83
C GLU A 584 30.79 1.43 -31.22
N LEU A 585 30.81 1.76 -29.93
CA LEU A 585 29.69 2.45 -29.31
C LEU A 585 29.90 3.95 -29.38
N VAL A 586 29.00 4.64 -30.06
CA VAL A 586 28.98 6.11 -30.11
C VAL A 586 27.80 6.65 -29.31
N CYS A 587 27.95 7.84 -28.76
CA CYS A 587 26.88 8.50 -28.06
C CYS A 587 25.90 9.08 -29.09
N ASP A 588 24.66 8.59 -29.09
CA ASP A 588 23.61 9.22 -29.88
C ASP A 588 23.12 10.50 -29.19
N ASN A 589 23.33 11.62 -29.86
CA ASN A 589 22.98 12.95 -29.36
C ASN A 589 21.47 13.16 -29.18
N GLN A 590 20.61 12.32 -29.77
CA GLN A 590 19.16 12.46 -29.58
C GLN A 590 18.68 11.72 -28.33
N THR A 591 19.05 10.44 -28.20
CA THR A 591 18.64 9.60 -27.08
C THR A 591 19.53 9.74 -25.85
N ASN A 592 20.71 10.38 -25.96
CA ASN A 592 21.77 10.40 -24.95
C ASN A 592 22.14 8.99 -24.48
N THR A 593 22.14 8.03 -25.40
CA THR A 593 22.54 6.65 -25.10
C THR A 593 23.57 6.13 -26.07
N CYS A 594 24.41 5.22 -25.59
CA CYS A 594 25.39 4.55 -26.42
C CYS A 594 24.69 3.65 -27.45
N GLN A 595 25.07 3.79 -28.72
CA GLN A 595 24.52 3.05 -29.85
C GLN A 595 25.64 2.43 -30.67
N LEU A 596 25.40 1.26 -31.26
CA LEU A 596 26.36 0.62 -32.15
C LEU A 596 26.38 1.34 -33.50
N THR A 597 27.55 1.75 -33.97
CA THR A 597 27.71 2.31 -35.32
C THR A 597 27.42 1.29 -36.42
N CYS A 598 27.00 1.76 -37.59
CA CYS A 598 26.82 0.93 -38.77
C CYS A 598 26.95 1.74 -40.06
N GLU A 599 27.23 1.05 -41.17
CA GLU A 599 27.11 1.58 -42.54
C GLU A 599 25.99 0.86 -43.31
N SER A 600 25.60 -0.34 -42.85
CA SER A 600 24.54 -1.15 -43.45
C SER A 600 23.93 -2.12 -42.45
N ASN A 601 22.75 -2.66 -42.78
CA ASN A 601 22.07 -3.67 -41.96
C ASN A 601 22.90 -4.93 -41.68
N VAL A 602 23.98 -5.19 -42.43
CA VAL A 602 24.83 -6.37 -42.24
C VAL A 602 25.72 -6.24 -41.00
N GLN A 603 26.10 -5.01 -40.63
CA GLN A 603 26.91 -4.73 -39.44
C GLN A 603 26.08 -4.84 -38.15
N CYS A 604 24.75 -4.74 -38.25
CA CYS A 604 23.91 -4.79 -37.08
C CYS A 604 23.72 -6.21 -36.51
N PRO A 605 23.63 -6.33 -35.17
CA PRO A 605 23.23 -7.58 -34.51
C PRO A 605 21.87 -8.06 -35.01
N GLY A 606 21.60 -9.35 -34.84
CA GLY A 606 20.32 -9.93 -35.24
C GLY A 606 19.13 -9.22 -34.57
N GLY A 607 18.21 -8.69 -35.37
CA GLY A 607 17.05 -7.93 -34.89
C GLY A 607 17.22 -6.41 -34.91
N TYR A 608 18.39 -5.90 -35.30
CA TYR A 608 18.67 -4.48 -35.48
C TYR A 608 18.80 -4.14 -36.99
N ALA A 609 18.49 -2.90 -37.35
CA ALA A 609 18.64 -2.35 -38.68
C ALA A 609 19.51 -1.09 -38.56
N CYS A 610 20.34 -0.87 -39.58
CA CYS A 610 21.13 0.32 -39.68
C CYS A 610 20.23 1.48 -40.08
N PHE A 611 20.24 2.52 -39.28
CA PHE A 611 19.36 3.66 -39.43
C PHE A 611 20.16 4.96 -39.46
N ASP A 612 19.72 5.85 -40.34
CA ASP A 612 20.43 7.05 -40.73
C ASP A 612 19.45 8.22 -40.63
N GLU A 613 19.27 8.74 -39.41
CA GLU A 613 18.32 9.85 -39.15
C GLU A 613 18.99 11.19 -38.82
N ASN A 614 20.31 11.20 -38.77
CA ASN A 614 21.04 12.31 -38.21
C ASN A 614 21.69 13.13 -39.35
N GLU A 615 21.27 14.40 -39.51
CA GLU A 615 21.83 15.38 -40.47
C GLU A 615 23.36 15.61 -40.28
N ASP A 616 23.92 15.00 -39.24
CA ASP A 616 25.31 14.89 -38.79
C ASP A 616 26.10 13.71 -39.41
N GLY A 617 25.45 12.79 -40.13
CA GLY A 617 26.11 11.82 -41.02
C GLY A 617 26.60 10.51 -40.38
N SER A 618 26.16 10.18 -39.17
CA SER A 618 26.50 8.94 -38.46
C SER A 618 25.28 8.00 -38.40
N SER A 619 25.39 6.80 -38.97
CA SER A 619 24.34 5.78 -38.90
C SER A 619 24.61 4.78 -37.76
N TYR A 620 23.55 4.31 -37.11
CA TYR A 620 23.64 3.41 -35.97
C TYR A 620 22.57 2.30 -36.03
N CYS A 621 22.87 1.19 -35.35
CA CYS A 621 22.00 0.03 -35.28
C CYS A 621 20.86 0.29 -34.30
N VAL A 622 19.67 0.53 -34.85
CA VAL A 622 18.44 0.63 -34.06
C VAL A 622 17.64 -0.66 -34.18
N ASN A 623 16.85 -0.97 -33.18
CA ASN A 623 15.87 -2.04 -33.33
C ASN A 623 14.65 -1.50 -34.09
N PRO A 624 14.39 -1.91 -35.34
CA PRO A 624 13.31 -1.38 -36.18
C PRO A 624 11.91 -1.80 -35.69
N THR A 625 11.84 -2.69 -34.69
CA THR A 625 10.57 -3.04 -34.02
C THR A 625 10.29 -2.19 -32.78
N CYS A 626 11.25 -1.38 -32.32
CA CYS A 626 11.07 -0.47 -31.20
C CYS A 626 11.09 1.02 -31.64
N THR A 627 10.98 1.34 -32.94
CA THR A 627 10.84 2.74 -33.41
C THR A 627 9.48 3.30 -33.01
N LEU A 628 9.50 4.39 -32.24
CA LEU A 628 8.36 5.20 -31.84
C LEU A 628 7.81 5.95 -33.06
N ASN A 629 6.50 5.83 -33.29
CA ASN A 629 5.72 6.89 -33.93
C ASN A 629 5.10 7.75 -32.83
#